data_AF-A0A842NLD2-F1
#
_entry.id   AF-A0A842NLD2-F1
#
_cell.length_a   1.000
_cell.length_b   1.000
_cell.length_c   1.000
_cell.angle_alpha   90.00
_cell.angle_beta   90.00
_cell.angle_gamma   90.00
#
_symmetry.space_group_name_H-M   'P 1'
#
loop_
_entity.id
_entity.type
_entity.pdbx_description
1 polymer ?
#
loop_
_entity_poly.entity_id
_entity_poly.type
_entity_poly.pdbx_seq_one_letter_code
_entity_poly.pdbx_strand_id
1 'polypeptide(L)'
;MTTRKDGIESSREASADVSNSPASVDVSNSLDVADSNFVPHVFHEISAAEMEERATEFLNLSASRRTTRNFSNREVPRSLIEKAIMTGGTAPSGAHLQPWTFVAISNPELKSKIRAAAEDEEEKFYSERIPEEWAEVLAPL
;
A
#
# COMPACT_ATOMS: atom_id res chain seq x y z
N MET A 1 20.97 -56.98 -2.43
CA MET A 1 19.93 -57.55 -3.31
C MET A 1 19.06 -56.38 -3.74
N THR A 2 19.21 -55.72 -4.88
CA THR A 2 20.01 -55.93 -6.08
C THR A 2 20.32 -54.54 -6.65
N THR A 3 21.58 -54.31 -6.96
CA THR A 3 22.12 -53.20 -7.75
C THR A 3 21.70 -53.33 -9.21
N ARG A 4 21.45 -52.21 -9.92
CA ARG A 4 21.90 -52.05 -11.31
C ARG A 4 22.36 -50.62 -11.56
N LYS A 5 23.61 -50.57 -12.00
CA LYS A 5 24.37 -49.45 -12.55
C LYS A 5 24.47 -49.69 -14.07
N ASP A 6 24.98 -48.70 -14.78
CA ASP A 6 25.41 -48.68 -16.20
C ASP A 6 24.28 -48.29 -17.16
N GLY A 7 24.41 -47.30 -18.06
CA GLY A 7 25.55 -46.51 -18.53
C GLY A 7 25.29 -46.10 -20.00
N ILE A 8 26.09 -45.15 -20.50
CA ILE A 8 26.36 -44.80 -21.91
C ILE A 8 25.94 -43.38 -22.35
N GLU A 9 26.98 -42.66 -22.76
CA GLU A 9 27.12 -41.31 -23.33
C GLU A 9 26.37 -41.11 -24.66
N SER A 10 26.13 -39.85 -25.05
CA SER A 10 26.79 -39.26 -26.24
C SER A 10 26.15 -37.92 -26.62
N SER A 11 27.04 -36.96 -26.85
CA SER A 11 26.85 -35.60 -27.35
C SER A 11 26.21 -35.51 -28.74
N ARG A 12 25.28 -34.56 -28.92
CA ARG A 12 25.07 -33.88 -30.21
C ARG A 12 24.71 -32.42 -29.98
N GLU A 13 25.62 -31.55 -30.39
CA GLU A 13 25.33 -30.18 -30.77
C GLU A 13 24.41 -30.17 -32.01
N ALA A 14 23.45 -29.24 -32.04
CA ALA A 14 22.75 -28.87 -33.26
C ALA A 14 22.40 -27.37 -33.22
N SER A 15 23.19 -26.63 -34.00
CA SER A 15 22.99 -25.35 -34.68
C SER A 15 21.76 -24.49 -34.40
N ALA A 16 22.05 -23.20 -34.22
CA ALA A 16 21.18 -22.07 -34.47
C ALA A 16 20.74 -21.99 -35.93
N ASP A 17 19.48 -21.59 -36.15
CA ASP A 17 19.01 -20.53 -37.06
C ASP A 17 17.56 -20.83 -37.49
N VAL A 18 16.60 -20.11 -36.90
CA VAL A 18 15.27 -19.94 -37.50
C VAL A 18 14.87 -18.48 -37.29
N SER A 19 15.10 -17.72 -38.35
CA SER A 19 14.46 -16.46 -38.68
C SER A 19 12.98 -16.43 -38.25
N ASN A 20 12.59 -15.47 -37.42
CA ASN A 20 11.17 -15.13 -37.27
C ASN A 20 10.95 -13.69 -37.73
N SER A 21 10.50 -13.56 -38.98
CA SER A 21 9.99 -12.31 -39.54
C SER A 21 8.56 -12.09 -39.05
N PRO A 22 8.13 -10.88 -38.65
CA PRO A 22 6.81 -10.69 -38.08
C PRO A 22 5.74 -10.75 -39.18
N ALA A 23 4.85 -11.73 -39.08
CA ALA A 23 3.65 -11.79 -39.90
C ALA A 23 2.79 -10.54 -39.65
N SER A 24 2.42 -9.89 -40.75
CA SER A 24 1.49 -8.76 -40.83
C SER A 24 0.16 -9.08 -40.15
N VAL A 25 -0.18 -8.30 -39.12
CA VAL A 25 -1.49 -8.34 -38.46
C VAL A 25 -2.49 -7.60 -39.34
N ASP A 26 -3.49 -8.34 -39.82
CA ASP A 26 -4.61 -7.82 -40.61
C ASP A 26 -5.48 -6.92 -39.73
N VAL A 27 -5.46 -5.61 -40.03
CA VAL A 27 -6.23 -4.57 -39.34
C VAL A 27 -7.60 -4.46 -39.99
N SER A 28 -8.46 -5.44 -39.74
CA SER A 28 -9.86 -5.36 -40.18
C SER A 28 -10.80 -6.03 -39.18
N ASN A 29 -10.86 -5.48 -37.97
CA ASN A 29 -12.07 -5.61 -37.16
C ASN A 29 -12.51 -4.22 -36.67
N SER A 30 -13.22 -3.52 -37.55
CA SER A 30 -13.97 -2.30 -37.26
C SER A 30 -15.21 -2.70 -36.45
N LEU A 31 -15.07 -2.77 -35.14
CA LEU A 31 -16.21 -2.68 -34.23
C LEU A 31 -16.11 -1.34 -33.50
N ASP A 32 -16.88 -0.39 -34.02
CA ASP A 32 -17.47 0.77 -33.35
C ASP A 32 -16.85 1.15 -32.00
N VAL A 33 -15.72 1.85 -32.05
CA VAL A 33 -15.13 2.57 -30.91
C VAL A 33 -15.86 3.91 -30.73
N ALA A 34 -17.18 3.84 -30.59
CA ALA A 34 -18.04 5.01 -30.44
C ALA A 34 -18.93 4.86 -29.20
N ASP A 35 -18.37 4.40 -28.08
CA ASP A 35 -18.92 4.59 -26.73
C ASP A 35 -17.96 4.04 -25.65
N SER A 36 -16.95 4.81 -25.27
CA SER A 36 -16.08 4.42 -24.17
C SER A 36 -15.61 5.66 -23.41
N ASN A 37 -16.32 5.99 -22.33
CA ASN A 37 -15.85 6.91 -21.26
C ASN A 37 -14.58 6.39 -20.52
N PHE A 38 -13.91 5.38 -21.05
CA PHE A 38 -12.67 4.82 -20.51
C PHE A 38 -11.46 5.50 -21.16
N VAL A 39 -10.47 5.81 -20.33
CA VAL A 39 -9.15 6.27 -20.76
C VAL A 39 -8.16 5.11 -20.69
N PRO A 40 -7.26 4.93 -21.67
CA PRO A 40 -6.20 3.93 -21.59
C PRO A 40 -5.33 4.13 -20.35
N HIS A 41 -5.08 3.05 -19.61
CA HIS A 41 -4.17 3.10 -18.47
C HIS A 41 -2.71 3.14 -18.96
N VAL A 42 -1.96 4.16 -18.55
CA VAL A 42 -0.52 4.26 -18.80
C VAL A 42 0.22 3.52 -17.70
N PHE A 43 0.65 2.30 -17.99
CA PHE A 43 1.49 1.50 -17.10
C PHE A 43 2.95 1.64 -17.51
N HIS A 44 3.81 2.00 -16.57
CA HIS A 44 5.27 2.05 -16.76
C HIS A 44 5.91 0.85 -16.06
N GLU A 45 6.27 -0.16 -16.85
CA GLU A 45 6.99 -1.32 -16.34
C GLU A 45 8.42 -0.94 -15.95
N ILE A 46 8.88 -1.47 -14.82
CA ILE A 46 10.26 -1.34 -14.32
C ILE A 46 10.89 -2.72 -14.20
N SER A 47 12.22 -2.79 -14.13
CA SER A 47 12.91 -4.09 -14.04
C SER A 47 12.60 -4.81 -12.72
N ALA A 48 12.63 -6.14 -12.71
CA ALA A 48 12.41 -6.92 -11.48
C ALA A 48 13.41 -6.56 -10.37
N ALA A 49 14.66 -6.25 -10.72
CA ALA A 49 15.66 -5.78 -9.76
C ALA A 49 15.28 -4.44 -9.12
N GLU A 50 14.77 -3.49 -9.91
CA GLU A 50 14.29 -2.20 -9.42
C GLU A 50 12.99 -2.34 -8.60
N MET A 51 12.11 -3.27 -8.96
CA MET A 51 10.92 -3.59 -8.14
C MET A 51 11.33 -4.06 -6.75
N GLU A 52 12.28 -4.99 -6.67
CA GLU A 52 12.76 -5.56 -5.41
C GLU A 52 13.44 -4.50 -4.52
N GLU A 53 14.25 -3.63 -5.13
CA GLU A 53 14.89 -2.50 -4.45
C GLU A 53 13.84 -1.57 -3.82
N ARG A 54 12.89 -1.07 -4.62
CA ARG A 54 11.85 -0.15 -4.13
C ARG A 54 10.96 -0.79 -3.07
N ALA A 55 10.63 -2.07 -3.23
CA ALA A 55 9.84 -2.82 -2.25
C ALA A 55 10.59 -2.93 -0.91
N THR A 56 11.88 -3.25 -0.96
CA THR A 56 12.74 -3.36 0.23
C THR A 56 12.86 -2.02 0.96
N GLU A 57 13.10 -0.93 0.22
CA GLU A 57 13.17 0.42 0.81
C GLU A 57 11.86 0.82 1.49
N PHE A 58 10.73 0.59 0.82
CA PHE A 58 9.43 0.92 1.37
C PHE A 58 9.06 0.07 2.60
N LEU A 59 9.41 -1.22 2.59
CA LEU A 59 9.24 -2.11 3.73
C LEU A 59 10.05 -1.60 4.93
N ASN A 60 11.32 -1.28 4.73
CA ASN A 60 12.19 -0.78 5.80
C ASN A 60 11.69 0.55 6.37
N LEU A 61 11.28 1.48 5.50
CA LEU A 61 10.68 2.75 5.92
C LEU A 61 9.41 2.51 6.76
N SER A 62 8.52 1.64 6.29
CA SER A 62 7.25 1.34 6.96
C SER A 62 7.45 0.63 8.29
N ALA A 63 8.40 -0.32 8.35
CA ALA A 63 8.75 -1.07 9.55
C ALA A 63 9.35 -0.19 10.65
N SER A 64 10.00 0.92 10.28
CA SER A 64 10.56 1.89 11.24
C SER A 64 9.48 2.67 12.01
N ARG A 65 8.23 2.69 11.52
CA ARG A 65 7.13 3.46 12.12
C ARG A 65 6.75 2.88 13.48
N ARG A 66 6.74 3.74 14.50
CA ARG A 66 6.18 3.44 15.82
C ARG A 66 5.02 4.37 16.14
N THR A 67 4.05 3.86 16.89
CA THR A 67 3.04 4.72 17.52
C THR A 67 3.71 5.47 18.65
N THR A 68 3.74 6.80 18.59
CA THR A 68 4.22 7.66 19.67
C THR A 68 3.04 8.30 20.39
N ARG A 69 3.13 8.41 21.71
CA ARG A 69 2.13 9.08 22.56
C ARG A 69 2.65 10.41 23.14
N ASN A 70 3.91 10.74 22.86
CA ASN A 70 4.56 11.98 23.31
C ASN A 70 4.94 12.82 22.10
N PHE A 71 4.32 14.00 21.99
CA PHE A 71 4.51 14.91 20.86
C PHE A 71 5.19 16.21 21.30
N SER A 72 6.03 16.77 20.42
CA SER A 72 6.62 18.09 20.60
C SER A 72 5.62 19.19 20.23
N ASN A 73 5.76 20.38 20.84
CA ASN A 73 5.01 21.58 20.47
C ASN A 73 5.58 22.30 19.24
N ARG A 74 6.61 21.75 18.58
CA ARG A 74 7.17 22.32 17.36
C ARG A 74 6.12 22.37 16.25
N GLU A 75 5.99 23.52 15.61
CA GLU A 75 5.08 23.68 14.48
C GLU A 75 5.46 22.80 13.29
N VAL A 76 4.44 22.30 12.60
CA VAL A 76 4.58 21.54 11.35
C VAL A 76 3.98 22.37 10.22
N PRO A 77 4.70 22.59 9.11
CA PRO A 77 4.16 23.31 7.96
C PRO A 77 2.85 22.69 7.47
N ARG A 78 1.82 23.54 7.30
CA ARG A 78 0.49 23.12 6.84
C ARG A 78 0.53 22.30 5.55
N SER A 79 1.39 22.68 4.61
CA SER A 79 1.54 21.99 3.32
C SER A 79 1.99 20.53 3.46
N LEU A 80 2.69 20.16 4.54
CA LEU A 80 3.05 18.76 4.80
C LEU A 80 1.84 17.96 5.30
N ILE A 81 0.99 18.57 6.14
CA ILE A 81 -0.26 17.96 6.60
C ILE A 81 -1.23 17.75 5.44
N GLU A 82 -1.36 18.75 4.56
CA GLU A 82 -2.20 18.67 3.36
C GLU A 82 -1.74 17.55 2.42
N LYS A 83 -0.43 17.43 2.17
CA LYS A 83 0.11 16.31 1.36
C LYS A 83 -0.18 14.96 1.99
N ALA A 84 -0.03 14.82 3.31
CA ALA A 84 -0.34 13.57 4.00
C ALA A 84 -1.84 13.19 3.85
N ILE A 85 -2.73 14.16 4.00
CA ILE A 85 -4.18 13.98 3.80
C ILE A 85 -4.49 13.61 2.34
N MET A 86 -3.92 14.33 1.37
CA MET A 86 -4.12 14.05 -0.05
C MET A 86 -3.64 12.65 -0.42
N THR A 87 -2.49 12.21 0.09
CA THR A 87 -1.98 10.84 -0.09
C THR A 87 -2.98 9.82 0.46
N GLY A 88 -3.49 10.02 1.68
CA GLY A 88 -4.51 9.14 2.26
C GLY A 88 -5.80 9.08 1.42
N GLY A 89 -6.20 10.21 0.83
CA GLY A 89 -7.37 10.31 -0.05
C GLY A 89 -7.22 9.59 -1.40
N THR A 90 -6.04 9.10 -1.75
CA THR A 90 -5.83 8.27 -2.96
C THR A 90 -6.26 6.81 -2.78
N ALA A 91 -6.64 6.39 -1.57
CA ALA A 91 -7.16 5.07 -1.32
C ALA A 91 -8.36 4.75 -2.24
N PRO A 92 -8.53 3.50 -2.69
CA PRO A 92 -9.73 3.10 -3.42
C PRO A 92 -10.96 3.19 -2.50
N SER A 93 -12.13 3.44 -3.09
CA SER A 93 -13.41 3.45 -2.37
C SER A 93 -14.50 2.79 -3.20
N GLY A 94 -15.44 2.12 -2.52
CA GLY A 94 -16.60 1.50 -3.17
C GLY A 94 -17.38 2.54 -3.97
N ALA A 95 -17.68 2.21 -5.23
CA ALA A 95 -18.33 3.11 -6.18
C ALA A 95 -17.68 4.51 -6.29
N HIS A 96 -16.38 4.63 -5.99
CA HIS A 96 -15.64 5.89 -5.99
C HIS A 96 -16.26 6.99 -5.09
N LEU A 97 -16.95 6.61 -4.01
CA LEU A 97 -17.66 7.56 -3.16
C LEU A 97 -16.76 8.46 -2.31
N GLN A 98 -15.50 8.08 -2.10
CA GLN A 98 -14.53 8.78 -1.24
C GLN A 98 -15.15 9.23 0.10
N PRO A 99 -15.71 8.31 0.92
CA PRO A 99 -16.58 8.65 2.05
C PRO A 99 -15.79 9.08 3.30
N TRP A 100 -14.74 9.88 3.13
CA TRP A 100 -13.89 10.38 4.19
C TRP A 100 -13.93 11.90 4.26
N THR A 101 -13.92 12.43 5.48
CA THR A 101 -13.66 13.84 5.77
C THR A 101 -12.49 13.92 6.72
N PHE A 102 -11.43 14.63 6.31
CA PHE A 102 -10.27 14.87 7.15
C PHE A 102 -10.40 16.25 7.81
N VAL A 103 -10.43 16.29 9.14
CA VAL A 103 -10.54 17.53 9.91
C VAL A 103 -9.19 17.83 10.59
N ALA A 104 -8.46 18.80 10.07
CA ALA A 104 -7.19 19.24 10.63
C ALA A 104 -7.39 20.44 11.57
N ILE A 105 -7.00 20.29 12.85
CA ILE A 105 -7.24 21.29 13.89
C ILE A 105 -5.91 21.84 14.44
N SER A 106 -5.65 23.12 14.19
CA SER A 106 -4.50 23.85 14.77
C SER A 106 -4.88 24.75 15.96
N ASN A 107 -6.14 25.16 16.08
CA ASN A 107 -6.61 26.06 17.13
C ASN A 107 -6.42 25.43 18.54
N PRO A 108 -5.67 26.08 19.45
CA PRO A 108 -5.33 25.52 20.74
C PRO A 108 -6.53 25.38 21.69
N GLU A 109 -7.46 26.35 21.67
CA GLU A 109 -8.65 26.30 22.52
C GLU A 109 -9.55 25.11 22.16
N LEU A 110 -9.72 24.85 20.87
CA LEU A 110 -10.51 23.74 20.35
C LEU A 110 -9.83 22.40 20.65
N LYS A 111 -8.50 22.30 20.49
CA LYS A 111 -7.75 21.10 20.92
C LYS A 111 -7.92 20.83 22.42
N SER A 112 -7.90 21.88 23.25
CA SER A 112 -8.11 21.74 24.69
C SER A 112 -9.50 21.23 25.03
N LYS A 113 -10.55 21.70 24.33
CA LYS A 113 -11.92 21.20 24.52
C LYS A 113 -12.07 19.73 24.11
N ILE A 114 -11.48 19.34 22.97
CA ILE A 114 -11.48 17.95 22.51
C ILE A 114 -10.76 17.05 23.50
N ARG A 115 -9.60 17.49 24.01
CA ARG A 115 -8.82 16.76 25.02
C ARG A 115 -9.66 16.48 26.27
N ALA A 116 -10.27 17.51 26.87
CA ALA A 116 -11.07 17.34 28.07
C ALA A 116 -12.23 16.35 27.85
N ALA A 117 -12.95 16.48 26.74
CA ALA A 117 -14.04 15.56 26.41
C ALA A 117 -13.57 14.10 26.18
N ALA A 118 -12.38 13.92 25.61
CA ALA A 118 -11.79 12.59 25.43
C ALA A 118 -11.33 11.98 26.76
N GLU A 119 -10.67 12.76 27.62
CA GLU A 119 -10.22 12.31 28.96
C GLU A 119 -11.43 11.91 29.84
N ASP A 120 -12.52 12.67 29.80
CA ASP A 120 -13.76 12.37 30.54
C ASP A 120 -14.43 11.05 30.07
N GLU A 121 -14.34 10.70 28.79
CA GLU A 121 -14.90 9.44 28.27
C GLU A 121 -13.98 8.25 28.52
N GLU A 122 -12.66 8.44 28.40
CA GLU A 122 -11.66 7.43 28.74
C GLU A 122 -11.74 7.06 30.23
N GLU A 123 -11.89 8.04 31.14
CA GLU A 123 -12.05 7.76 32.57
C GLU A 123 -13.25 6.84 32.84
N LYS A 124 -14.41 7.13 32.23
CA LYS A 124 -15.60 6.26 32.33
C LYS A 124 -15.36 4.89 31.72
N PHE A 125 -14.64 4.83 30.60
CA PHE A 125 -14.33 3.57 29.94
C PHE A 125 -13.50 2.65 30.83
N TYR A 126 -12.39 3.15 31.40
CA TYR A 126 -11.51 2.36 32.26
C TYR A 126 -12.11 2.03 33.63
N SER A 127 -12.95 2.91 34.19
CA SER A 127 -13.54 2.70 35.52
C SER A 127 -14.77 1.79 35.50
N GLU A 128 -15.56 1.82 34.43
CA GLU A 128 -16.89 1.17 34.41
C GLU A 128 -17.08 0.17 33.28
N ARG A 129 -16.34 0.27 32.17
CA ARG A 129 -16.70 -0.41 30.90
C ARG A 129 -15.59 -1.25 30.27
N ILE A 130 -14.44 -1.42 30.92
CA ILE A 130 -13.36 -2.23 30.36
C ILE A 130 -13.61 -3.73 30.62
N PRO A 131 -13.77 -4.56 29.58
CA PRO A 131 -13.75 -6.01 29.75
C PRO A 131 -12.39 -6.47 30.26
N GLU A 132 -12.34 -7.50 31.10
CA GLU A 132 -11.09 -8.01 31.70
C GLU A 132 -10.03 -8.37 30.62
N GLU A 133 -10.46 -8.99 29.53
CA GLU A 133 -9.62 -9.32 28.37
C GLU A 133 -8.98 -8.08 27.70
N TRP A 134 -9.65 -6.93 27.74
CA TRP A 134 -9.12 -5.68 27.21
C TRP A 134 -8.14 -5.01 28.17
N ALA A 135 -8.33 -5.16 29.48
CA ALA A 135 -7.41 -4.63 30.48
C ALA A 135 -6.02 -5.30 30.38
N GLU A 136 -5.98 -6.61 30.17
CA GLU A 136 -4.73 -7.36 30.05
C GLU A 136 -3.88 -6.94 28.84
N VAL A 137 -4.52 -6.67 27.69
CA VAL A 137 -3.81 -6.27 26.46
C VAL A 137 -3.36 -4.81 26.46
N LEU A 138 -4.01 -3.95 27.26
CA LEU A 138 -3.63 -2.54 27.40
C LEU A 138 -2.58 -2.32 28.49
N ALA A 139 -2.51 -3.18 29.51
CA ALA A 139 -1.54 -3.08 30.59
C ALA A 139 -0.06 -2.89 30.16
N PRO A 140 0.45 -3.54 29.08
CA PRO A 140 1.84 -3.35 28.65
C PRO A 140 2.09 -2.11 27.76
N LEU A 141 1.09 -1.27 27.47
CA LEU A 141 1.15 -0.21 26.45
C LEU A 141 1.50 1.20 26.92
#